data_AF-A0A520HII9-F1
#
_entry.id   AF-A0A520HII9-F1
#
_cell.length_a   1.000
_cell.length_b   1.000
_cell.length_c   1.000
_cell.angle_alpha   90.00
_cell.angle_beta   90.00
_cell.angle_gamma   90.00
#
_symmetry.space_group_name_H-M   'P 1'
#
loop_
_entity.id
_entity.type
_entity.pdbx_description
1 polymer ?
#
loop_
_entity_poly.entity_id
_entity_poly.type
_entity_poly.pdbx_seq_one_letter_code
_entity_poly.pdbx_strand_id
1 'polypeptide(L)'
;VITVPPLSDVQAALLDRLLNGDIVAQGLKSAATASTTAPSKDELVRAALDHARAVHAGRLSEADFQRDWGLRPPAYDPTPAFADAVRLDRIAAWFASLPPPYAGYDGLRKGLQNYRSIASAGGWAPLASGPDFTIGATGPRVIALRKRLAAEDKDVATSGDRFDSPLVEAVRRAQRRYGLNPSGIVSTQTLAALNVSAGDRVRQIMANMERWRWLPQDLPRDRIQVNIAAAVLTVFDGDTPVQSMRAVTGRPGDETPMLSSTIHSIVINPPWNVPTSIATKELWPKERANPGYFKRNGIKVIDGTRLQQQAGDQSALGRFKFDFANDYSVYLHDTPSRA
;
A
#
# COMPACT_ATOMS: atom_id res chain seq x y z
N VAL A 1 23.96 -29.88 -3.00
CA VAL A 1 24.01 -28.66 -2.15
C VAL A 1 24.96 -27.69 -2.82
N ILE A 2 24.48 -26.53 -3.25
CA ILE A 2 25.35 -25.50 -3.82
C ILE A 2 26.10 -24.85 -2.66
N THR A 3 27.43 -24.87 -2.71
CA THR A 3 28.29 -24.26 -1.68
C THR A 3 28.72 -22.87 -2.13
N VAL A 4 28.69 -21.92 -1.21
CA VAL A 4 29.23 -20.58 -1.44
C VAL A 4 30.76 -20.67 -1.40
N PRO A 5 31.48 -20.20 -2.43
CA PRO A 5 32.95 -20.18 -2.40
C PRO A 5 33.47 -19.24 -1.29
N PRO A 6 34.67 -19.47 -0.75
CA PRO A 6 35.22 -18.63 0.30
C PRO A 6 35.40 -17.19 -0.19
N LEU A 7 35.01 -16.22 0.64
CA LEU A 7 35.21 -14.81 0.34
C LEU A 7 36.69 -14.44 0.40
N SER A 8 37.17 -13.66 -0.57
CA SER A 8 38.41 -12.89 -0.39
C SER A 8 38.22 -11.81 0.69
N ASP A 9 39.32 -11.25 1.21
CA ASP A 9 39.23 -10.17 2.22
C ASP A 9 38.58 -8.91 1.65
N VAL A 10 38.83 -8.62 0.36
CA VAL A 10 38.19 -7.51 -0.36
C VAL A 10 36.68 -7.74 -0.46
N GLN A 11 36.26 -8.94 -0.82
CA GLN A 11 34.84 -9.30 -0.91
C GLN A 11 34.16 -9.28 0.46
N ALA A 12 34.83 -9.75 1.52
CA ALA A 12 34.32 -9.68 2.88
C ALA A 12 34.10 -8.23 3.35
N ALA A 13 35.08 -7.35 3.12
CA ALA A 13 34.97 -5.93 3.46
C ALA A 13 33.88 -5.22 2.64
N LEU A 14 33.72 -5.57 1.36
CA LEU A 14 32.62 -5.06 0.52
C LEU A 14 31.26 -5.51 1.06
N LEU A 15 31.13 -6.80 1.39
CA LEU A 15 29.89 -7.39 1.86
C LEU A 15 29.42 -6.79 3.19
N ASP A 16 30.33 -6.61 4.13
CA ASP A 16 30.03 -5.95 5.42
C ASP A 16 29.50 -4.52 5.21
N ARG A 17 30.16 -3.74 4.33
CA ARG A 17 29.71 -2.39 3.99
C ARG A 17 28.31 -2.38 3.37
N LEU A 18 28.06 -3.27 2.40
CA LEU A 18 26.78 -3.38 1.72
C LEU A 18 25.66 -3.76 2.70
N LEU A 19 25.89 -4.75 3.57
CA LEU A 19 24.93 -5.17 4.58
C LEU A 19 24.52 -4.03 5.52
N ASN A 20 25.51 -3.29 6.05
CA ASN A 20 25.25 -2.22 7.00
C ASN A 20 24.48 -1.04 6.38
N GLY A 21 24.78 -0.69 5.12
CA GLY A 21 24.06 0.37 4.41
C GLY A 21 22.67 -0.06 3.96
N ASP A 22 22.58 -1.25 3.34
CA ASP A 22 21.37 -1.68 2.67
C ASP A 22 20.28 -2.12 3.65
N ILE A 23 20.62 -2.73 4.80
CA ILE A 23 19.60 -3.10 5.81
C ILE A 23 18.79 -1.90 6.31
N VAL A 24 19.44 -0.74 6.38
CA VAL A 24 18.81 0.53 6.70
C VAL A 24 18.05 1.04 5.48
N ALA A 25 18.70 1.16 4.31
CA ALA A 25 18.08 1.68 3.09
C ALA A 25 16.80 0.92 2.69
N GLN A 26 16.77 -0.39 2.89
CA GLN A 26 15.65 -1.28 2.62
C GLN A 26 14.60 -1.29 3.76
N GLY A 27 14.77 -0.48 4.82
CA GLY A 27 13.76 -0.40 5.89
C GLY A 27 13.60 -1.68 6.70
N LEU A 28 14.62 -2.54 6.73
CA LEU A 28 14.63 -3.76 7.55
C LEU A 28 15.00 -3.47 9.01
N LYS A 29 15.81 -2.44 9.23
CA LYS A 29 16.13 -1.88 10.56
C LYS A 29 15.95 -0.37 10.58
N SER A 30 15.69 0.17 11.78
CA SER A 30 15.54 1.61 12.01
C SER A 30 16.87 2.37 11.94
N ALA A 31 17.96 1.73 12.34
CA ALA A 31 19.32 2.27 12.30
C ALA A 31 20.33 1.15 12.06
N ALA A 32 21.52 1.50 11.58
CA ALA A 32 22.64 0.58 11.50
C ALA A 32 23.09 0.24 12.92
N THR A 33 23.43 -1.02 13.16
CA THR A 33 23.98 -1.46 14.44
C THR A 33 25.50 -1.49 14.29
N ALA A 34 26.22 -0.60 14.98
CA ALA A 34 27.68 -0.68 15.01
C ALA A 34 28.07 -1.91 15.86
N SER A 35 28.61 -2.94 15.22
CA SER A 35 29.26 -4.05 15.94
C SER A 35 30.65 -3.61 16.38
N THR A 36 31.02 -3.92 17.62
CA THR A 36 32.37 -3.68 18.14
C THR A 36 33.40 -4.69 17.65
N THR A 37 32.93 -5.81 17.08
CA THR A 37 33.77 -6.90 16.58
C THR A 37 33.46 -7.12 15.10
N ALA A 38 34.50 -7.22 14.28
CA ALA A 38 34.34 -7.51 12.86
C ALA A 38 33.77 -8.94 12.68
N PRO A 39 32.70 -9.11 11.88
CA PRO A 39 32.13 -10.43 11.65
C PRO A 39 33.09 -11.32 10.87
N SER A 40 33.06 -12.62 11.16
CA SER A 40 33.73 -13.63 10.35
C SER A 40 33.11 -13.72 8.94
N LYS A 41 33.86 -14.29 7.99
CA LYS A 41 33.37 -14.49 6.62
C LYS A 41 32.10 -15.34 6.57
N ASP A 42 32.00 -16.37 7.43
CA ASP A 42 30.81 -17.22 7.51
C ASP A 42 29.59 -16.49 8.09
N GLU A 43 29.80 -15.57 9.04
CA GLU A 43 28.76 -14.68 9.54
C GLU A 43 28.27 -13.72 8.46
N LEU A 44 29.19 -13.15 7.67
CA LEU A 44 28.85 -12.28 6.54
C LEU A 44 28.05 -13.02 5.46
N VAL A 45 28.44 -14.25 5.11
CA VAL A 45 27.69 -15.08 4.16
C VAL A 45 26.27 -15.34 4.68
N ARG A 46 26.11 -15.76 5.94
CA ARG A 46 24.78 -15.98 6.52
C ARG A 46 23.94 -14.71 6.52
N ALA A 47 24.51 -13.59 6.96
CA ALA A 47 23.83 -12.30 6.95
C ALA A 47 23.42 -11.85 5.54
N ALA A 48 24.24 -12.11 4.52
CA ALA A 48 23.93 -11.83 3.11
C ALA A 48 22.73 -12.63 2.60
N LEU A 49 22.68 -13.92 2.91
CA LEU A 49 21.57 -14.78 2.49
C LEU A 49 20.27 -14.40 3.22
N ASP A 50 20.34 -14.09 4.52
CA ASP A 50 19.17 -13.64 5.29
C ASP A 50 18.66 -12.27 4.83
N HIS A 51 19.58 -11.34 4.57
CA HIS A 51 19.26 -10.04 3.97
C HIS A 51 18.60 -10.20 2.60
N ALA A 52 19.12 -11.08 1.75
CA ALA A 52 18.56 -11.34 0.44
C ALA A 52 17.14 -11.90 0.50
N ARG A 53 16.86 -12.86 1.40
CA ARG A 53 15.48 -13.33 1.64
C ARG A 53 14.59 -12.17 2.09
N ALA A 54 15.05 -11.41 3.08
CA ALA A 54 14.30 -10.29 3.65
C ALA A 54 13.99 -9.18 2.64
N VAL A 55 14.91 -8.87 1.72
CA VAL A 55 14.72 -7.83 0.70
C VAL A 55 13.87 -8.32 -0.46
N HIS A 56 14.09 -9.56 -0.91
CA HIS A 56 13.46 -10.10 -2.12
C HIS A 56 12.05 -10.65 -1.89
N ALA A 57 11.86 -11.38 -0.79
CA ALA A 57 10.61 -12.07 -0.47
C ALA A 57 9.94 -11.53 0.81
N GLY A 58 10.61 -10.69 1.58
CA GLY A 58 10.10 -10.18 2.85
C GLY A 58 10.54 -11.00 4.05
N ARG A 59 10.12 -10.55 5.24
CA ARG A 59 10.55 -11.06 6.55
C ARG A 59 9.49 -11.91 7.26
N LEU A 60 8.24 -11.81 6.84
CA LEU A 60 7.15 -12.55 7.48
C LEU A 60 7.23 -14.02 7.12
N SER A 61 7.03 -14.88 8.12
CA SER A 61 6.80 -16.30 7.88
C SER A 61 5.36 -16.50 7.38
N GLU A 62 5.10 -17.61 6.68
CA GLU A 62 3.74 -17.91 6.18
C GLU A 62 2.66 -17.95 7.28
N ALA A 63 3.06 -18.26 8.52
CA ALA A 63 2.17 -18.33 9.68
C ALA A 63 1.76 -16.93 10.20
N ASP A 64 2.52 -15.89 9.87
CA ASP A 64 2.24 -14.51 10.29
C ASP A 64 1.28 -13.78 9.34
N PHE A 65 0.95 -14.38 8.19
CA PHE A 65 0.00 -13.81 7.24
C PHE A 65 -1.44 -14.02 7.72
N GLN A 66 -2.23 -12.94 7.67
CA GLN A 66 -3.67 -13.03 7.91
C GLN A 66 -4.35 -13.85 6.81
N ARG A 67 -5.50 -14.45 7.12
CA ARG A 67 -6.22 -15.34 6.20
C ARG A 67 -6.64 -14.63 4.90
N ASP A 68 -7.04 -13.38 5.01
CA ASP A 68 -7.44 -12.50 3.92
C ASP A 68 -6.22 -11.90 3.17
N TRP A 69 -4.99 -12.16 3.63
CA TRP A 69 -3.77 -11.81 2.90
C TRP A 69 -3.32 -13.00 2.04
N GLY A 70 -4.08 -13.24 0.97
CA GLY A 70 -3.82 -14.33 0.01
C GLY A 70 -2.58 -14.14 -0.86
N LEU A 71 -2.06 -12.92 -0.94
CA LEU A 71 -0.84 -12.61 -1.67
C LEU A 71 0.39 -13.01 -0.84
N ARG A 72 1.06 -14.09 -1.28
CA ARG A 72 2.22 -14.67 -0.61
C ARG A 72 3.45 -14.59 -1.52
N PRO A 73 4.59 -14.08 -1.03
CA PRO A 73 5.83 -14.11 -1.78
C PRO A 73 6.24 -15.58 -2.03
N PRO A 74 6.74 -15.93 -3.22
CA PRO A 74 7.27 -17.26 -3.47
C PRO A 74 8.51 -17.52 -2.61
N ALA A 75 8.74 -18.78 -2.26
CA ALA A 75 9.98 -19.18 -1.61
C ALA A 75 11.19 -18.78 -2.48
N TYR A 76 12.20 -18.17 -1.86
CA TYR A 76 13.40 -17.68 -2.54
C TYR A 76 14.65 -18.24 -1.87
N ASP A 77 15.46 -18.98 -2.65
CA ASP A 77 16.80 -19.39 -2.24
C ASP A 77 17.86 -18.48 -2.89
N PRO A 78 18.48 -17.57 -2.12
CA PRO A 78 19.53 -16.69 -2.63
C PRO A 78 20.87 -17.39 -2.87
N THR A 79 21.06 -18.61 -2.36
CA THR A 79 22.38 -19.28 -2.29
C THR A 79 23.05 -19.44 -3.66
N PRO A 80 22.35 -19.91 -4.73
CA PRO A 80 22.97 -20.08 -6.04
C PRO A 80 23.46 -18.76 -6.64
N ALA A 81 22.58 -17.75 -6.65
CA ALA A 81 22.89 -16.44 -7.20
C ALA A 81 24.00 -15.73 -6.42
N PHE A 82 24.03 -15.88 -5.10
CA PHE A 82 25.10 -15.35 -4.28
C PHE A 82 26.44 -16.06 -4.56
N ALA A 83 26.44 -17.38 -4.69
CA ALA A 83 27.65 -18.14 -5.03
C ALA A 83 28.23 -17.72 -6.40
N ASP A 84 27.37 -17.47 -7.39
CA ASP A 84 27.78 -16.91 -8.69
C ASP A 84 28.34 -15.49 -8.53
N ALA A 85 27.70 -14.65 -7.72
CA ALA A 85 28.16 -13.29 -7.47
C ALA A 85 29.54 -13.24 -6.81
N VAL A 86 29.86 -14.17 -5.91
CA VAL A 86 31.21 -14.27 -5.32
C VAL A 86 32.22 -14.74 -6.37
N ARG A 87 31.90 -15.78 -7.16
CA ARG A 87 32.81 -16.33 -8.20
C ARG A 87 33.17 -15.32 -9.27
N LEU A 88 32.21 -14.48 -9.66
CA LEU A 88 32.34 -13.53 -10.76
C LEU A 88 32.70 -12.10 -10.30
N ASP A 89 32.92 -11.90 -9.00
CA ASP A 89 33.16 -10.61 -8.37
C ASP A 89 32.05 -9.56 -8.65
N ARG A 90 30.81 -10.00 -8.49
CA ARG A 90 29.58 -9.23 -8.77
C ARG A 90 28.66 -9.08 -7.55
N ILE A 91 29.20 -9.16 -6.33
CA ILE A 91 28.42 -9.06 -5.08
C ILE A 91 27.57 -7.78 -5.06
N ALA A 92 28.14 -6.63 -5.44
CA ALA A 92 27.41 -5.37 -5.46
C ALA A 92 26.24 -5.36 -6.46
N ALA A 93 26.44 -5.94 -7.65
CA ALA A 93 25.39 -6.05 -8.66
C ALA A 93 24.27 -6.99 -8.20
N TRP A 94 24.62 -8.09 -7.51
CA TRP A 94 23.65 -9.00 -6.92
C TRP A 94 22.79 -8.30 -5.85
N PHE A 95 23.40 -7.54 -4.93
CA PHE A 95 22.64 -6.72 -3.97
C PHE A 95 21.66 -5.76 -4.64
N ALA A 96 22.10 -5.08 -5.70
CA ALA A 96 21.27 -4.13 -6.44
C ALA A 96 20.06 -4.79 -7.13
N SER A 97 20.11 -6.10 -7.40
CA SER A 97 19.02 -6.88 -8.01
C SER A 97 18.01 -7.47 -7.02
N LEU A 98 18.28 -7.42 -5.71
CA LEU A 98 17.40 -8.01 -4.69
C LEU A 98 16.05 -7.30 -4.54
N PRO A 99 15.96 -5.96 -4.53
CA PRO A 99 14.71 -5.26 -4.25
C PRO A 99 13.67 -5.41 -5.38
N PRO A 100 12.36 -5.26 -5.09
CA PRO A 100 11.33 -5.21 -6.12
C PRO A 100 11.63 -4.16 -7.21
N PRO A 101 11.61 -4.53 -8.50
CA PRO A 101 12.11 -3.68 -9.60
C PRO A 101 11.07 -2.65 -10.10
N TYR A 102 10.32 -2.03 -9.17
CA TYR A 102 9.22 -1.12 -9.50
C TYR A 102 9.44 0.27 -8.92
N ALA A 103 9.05 1.31 -9.65
CA ALA A 103 9.17 2.71 -9.24
C ALA A 103 8.40 2.99 -7.95
N GLY A 104 7.33 2.25 -7.68
CA GLY A 104 6.62 2.31 -6.40
C GLY A 104 7.51 1.97 -5.21
N TYR A 105 8.34 0.92 -5.33
CA TYR A 105 9.31 0.54 -4.30
C TYR A 105 10.43 1.57 -4.17
N ASP A 106 10.99 2.03 -5.29
CA ASP A 106 12.02 3.07 -5.30
C ASP A 106 11.53 4.40 -4.70
N GLY A 107 10.26 4.76 -4.96
CA GLY A 107 9.59 5.90 -4.37
C GLY A 107 9.52 5.78 -2.85
N LEU A 108 9.18 4.59 -2.33
CA LEU A 108 9.20 4.32 -0.89
C LEU A 108 10.60 4.37 -0.29
N ARG A 109 11.63 3.84 -0.99
CA ARG A 109 13.03 3.91 -0.53
C ARG A 109 13.52 5.35 -0.40
N LYS A 110 13.26 6.18 -1.42
CA LYS A 110 13.56 7.63 -1.39
C LYS A 110 12.77 8.35 -0.29
N GLY A 111 11.48 8.02 -0.17
CA GLY A 111 10.61 8.53 0.90
C GLY A 111 11.15 8.18 2.28
N LEU A 112 11.57 6.94 2.51
CA LEU A 112 12.10 6.47 3.79
C LEU A 112 13.33 7.27 4.20
N GLN A 113 14.26 7.51 3.26
CA GLN A 113 15.44 8.34 3.50
C GLN A 113 15.04 9.77 3.91
N ASN A 114 14.12 10.39 3.16
CA ASN A 114 13.64 11.74 3.46
C ASN A 114 12.98 11.83 4.85
N TYR A 115 12.02 10.95 5.14
CA TYR A 115 11.31 10.98 6.42
C TYR A 115 12.19 10.63 7.61
N ARG A 116 13.21 9.79 7.43
CA ARG A 116 14.23 9.57 8.45
C ARG A 116 15.05 10.81 8.73
N SER A 117 15.46 11.54 7.69
CA SER A 117 16.17 12.82 7.86
C SER A 117 15.31 13.83 8.64
N ILE A 118 14.01 13.89 8.34
CA ILE A 118 13.08 14.75 9.08
C ILE A 118 12.96 14.28 10.55
N ALA A 119 12.79 12.98 10.77
CA ALA A 119 12.68 12.42 12.12
C ALA A 119 13.96 12.65 12.95
N SER A 120 15.15 12.46 12.38
CA SER A 120 16.43 12.71 13.06
C SER A 120 16.68 14.19 13.36
N ALA A 121 16.07 15.10 12.60
CA ALA A 121 16.10 16.54 12.86
C ALA A 121 15.05 16.99 13.91
N GLY A 122 14.39 16.05 14.59
CA GLY A 122 13.37 16.34 15.61
C GLY A 122 11.92 16.28 15.11
N GLY A 123 11.69 16.01 13.82
CA GLY A 123 10.36 15.88 13.24
C GLY A 123 9.62 17.22 13.13
N TRP A 124 8.31 17.19 13.39
CA TRP A 124 7.44 18.36 13.42
C TRP A 124 6.58 18.36 14.67
N ALA A 125 6.26 19.56 15.17
CA ALA A 125 5.33 19.72 16.27
C ALA A 125 3.89 19.43 15.82
N PRO A 126 3.07 18.78 16.67
CA PRO A 126 1.65 18.58 16.38
C PRO A 126 0.93 19.93 16.39
N LEU A 127 -0.01 20.09 15.47
CA LEU A 127 -0.91 21.23 15.42
C LEU A 127 -2.00 21.09 16.48
N ALA A 128 -2.24 22.16 17.23
CA ALA A 128 -3.29 22.20 18.23
C ALA A 128 -4.70 22.04 17.61
N SER A 129 -5.54 21.27 18.28
CA SER A 129 -6.97 21.16 18.00
C SER A 129 -7.67 22.51 18.03
N GLY A 130 -8.79 22.61 17.33
CA GLY A 130 -9.61 23.82 17.28
C GLY A 130 -10.45 23.84 16.00
N PRO A 131 -11.13 24.97 15.71
CA PRO A 131 -11.94 25.12 14.51
C PRO A 131 -11.15 24.87 13.23
N ASP A 132 -11.87 24.48 12.18
CA ASP A 132 -11.36 24.29 10.83
C ASP A 132 -10.65 25.56 10.34
N PHE A 133 -9.57 25.37 9.58
CA PHE A 133 -8.91 26.50 8.92
C PHE A 133 -9.63 26.82 7.61
N THR A 134 -10.11 28.05 7.50
CA THR A 134 -10.78 28.59 6.32
C THR A 134 -10.06 29.83 5.81
N ILE A 135 -10.35 30.22 4.57
CA ILE A 135 -9.76 31.41 3.97
C ILE A 135 -10.03 32.66 4.81
N GLY A 136 -8.98 33.45 5.06
CA GLY A 136 -9.05 34.66 5.89
C GLY A 136 -8.79 34.45 7.38
N ALA A 137 -8.72 33.20 7.87
CA ALA A 137 -8.32 32.93 9.26
C ALA A 137 -6.91 33.47 9.55
N THR A 138 -6.68 33.97 10.76
CA THR A 138 -5.36 34.49 11.17
C THR A 138 -4.89 33.94 12.52
N GLY A 139 -3.60 34.09 12.81
CA GLY A 139 -3.04 33.92 14.15
C GLY A 139 -2.08 32.73 14.31
N PRO A 140 -1.70 32.39 15.56
CA PRO A 140 -0.62 31.44 15.85
C PRO A 140 -0.81 30.05 15.24
N ARG A 141 -2.06 29.58 15.15
CA ARG A 141 -2.39 28.27 14.54
C ARG A 141 -2.06 28.24 13.04
N VAL A 142 -2.22 29.36 12.33
CA VAL A 142 -1.89 29.45 10.90
C VAL A 142 -0.39 29.45 10.69
N ILE A 143 0.36 30.17 11.54
CA ILE A 143 1.83 30.17 11.52
C ILE A 143 2.35 28.74 11.75
N ALA A 144 1.78 28.02 12.73
CA ALA A 144 2.13 26.63 12.99
C ALA A 144 1.82 25.71 11.80
N LEU A 145 0.65 25.88 11.15
CA LEU A 145 0.25 25.12 9.97
C LEU A 145 1.24 25.31 8.81
N ARG A 146 1.67 26.55 8.53
CA ARG A 146 2.67 26.84 7.49
C ARG A 146 3.98 26.11 7.74
N LYS A 147 4.51 26.22 8.96
CA LYS A 147 5.73 25.50 9.37
C LYS A 147 5.58 24.00 9.21
N ARG A 148 4.41 23.46 9.58
CA ARG A 148 4.12 22.03 9.45
C ARG A 148 4.08 21.59 7.99
N LEU A 149 3.38 22.31 7.12
CA LEU A 149 3.30 21.98 5.69
C LEU A 149 4.66 22.10 5.00
N ALA A 150 5.45 23.12 5.37
CA ALA A 150 6.79 23.35 4.82
C ALA A 150 7.77 22.19 5.09
N ALA A 151 7.55 21.39 6.13
CA ALA A 151 8.36 20.21 6.42
C ALA A 151 8.27 19.13 5.32
N GLU A 152 7.20 19.12 4.53
CA GLU A 152 6.98 18.14 3.45
C GLU A 152 6.74 18.81 2.07
N ASP A 153 6.68 20.14 2.03
CA ASP A 153 6.42 20.92 0.83
C ASP A 153 7.24 22.22 0.87
N LYS A 154 8.38 22.19 0.19
CA LYS A 154 9.35 23.29 0.12
C LYS A 154 8.82 24.55 -0.57
N ASP A 155 7.69 24.47 -1.28
CA ASP A 155 7.07 25.63 -1.92
C ASP A 155 6.17 26.42 -0.95
N VAL A 156 6.01 25.95 0.30
CA VAL A 156 5.21 26.61 1.32
C VAL A 156 6.03 27.67 2.05
N ALA A 157 5.58 28.93 1.96
CA ALA A 157 6.13 30.01 2.77
C ALA A 157 5.93 29.73 4.27
N THR A 158 7.02 29.78 5.03
CA THR A 158 7.04 29.54 6.49
C THR A 158 6.65 30.77 7.32
N SER A 159 6.59 31.93 6.69
CA SER A 159 6.18 33.22 7.27
C SER A 159 4.73 33.57 6.94
N GLY A 160 4.16 34.49 7.72
CA GLY A 160 2.79 34.98 7.55
C GLY A 160 1.80 34.31 8.50
N ASP A 161 0.80 35.07 8.92
CA ASP A 161 -0.18 34.66 9.93
C ASP A 161 -1.59 34.47 9.37
N ARG A 162 -1.80 34.69 8.06
CA ARG A 162 -3.10 34.58 7.38
C ARG A 162 -3.21 33.30 6.56
N PHE A 163 -4.39 32.69 6.58
CA PHE A 163 -4.76 31.57 5.73
C PHE A 163 -5.24 32.10 4.38
N ASP A 164 -4.29 32.26 3.46
CA ASP A 164 -4.45 32.87 2.15
C ASP A 164 -4.56 31.82 1.03
N SER A 165 -4.80 32.26 -0.20
CA SER A 165 -4.94 31.37 -1.36
C SER A 165 -3.70 30.48 -1.59
N PRO A 166 -2.45 30.94 -1.46
CA PRO A 166 -1.28 30.06 -1.50
C PRO A 166 -1.32 28.95 -0.44
N LEU A 167 -1.75 29.24 0.79
CA LEU A 167 -1.87 28.23 1.84
C LEU A 167 -3.00 27.25 1.58
N VAL A 168 -4.13 27.68 1.01
CA VAL A 168 -5.21 26.80 0.54
C VAL A 168 -4.67 25.77 -0.45
N GLU A 169 -3.86 26.20 -1.44
CA GLU A 169 -3.27 25.29 -2.42
C GLU A 169 -2.25 24.33 -1.79
N ALA A 170 -1.46 24.79 -0.81
CA ALA A 170 -0.57 23.93 -0.03
C ALA A 170 -1.35 22.85 0.74
N VAL A 171 -2.47 23.21 1.35
CA VAL A 171 -3.37 22.26 2.02
C VAL A 171 -3.93 21.25 1.02
N ARG A 172 -4.36 21.68 -0.18
CA ARG A 172 -4.82 20.78 -1.23
C ARG A 172 -3.74 19.78 -1.67
N ARG A 173 -2.48 20.23 -1.79
CA ARG A 173 -1.35 19.33 -2.08
C ARG A 173 -1.11 18.32 -0.95
N ALA A 174 -1.17 18.74 0.30
CA ALA A 174 -1.06 17.84 1.44
C ALA A 174 -2.22 16.83 1.51
N GLN A 175 -3.46 17.27 1.26
CA GLN A 175 -4.63 16.40 1.19
C GLN A 175 -4.46 15.34 0.10
N ARG A 176 -4.03 15.73 -1.12
CA ARG A 176 -3.70 14.77 -2.20
C ARG A 176 -2.63 13.77 -1.75
N ARG A 177 -1.56 14.23 -1.10
CA ARG A 177 -0.46 13.38 -0.59
C ARG A 177 -0.96 12.33 0.41
N TYR A 178 -1.96 12.68 1.22
CA TYR A 178 -2.54 11.77 2.22
C TYR A 178 -3.77 10.99 1.72
N GLY A 179 -4.14 11.10 0.44
CA GLY A 179 -5.32 10.43 -0.11
C GLY A 179 -6.66 11.00 0.39
N LEU A 180 -6.66 12.26 0.83
CA LEU A 180 -7.86 12.97 1.28
C LEU A 180 -8.50 13.77 0.14
N ASN A 181 -9.79 14.10 0.28
CA ASN A 181 -10.46 15.02 -0.62
C ASN A 181 -9.75 16.39 -0.58
N PRO A 182 -9.28 16.95 -1.72
CA PRO A 182 -8.52 18.19 -1.73
C PRO A 182 -9.41 19.43 -1.63
N SER A 183 -10.16 19.56 -0.53
CA SER A 183 -11.05 20.69 -0.26
C SER A 183 -10.30 22.01 -0.07
N GLY A 184 -9.05 21.97 0.40
CA GLY A 184 -8.30 23.13 0.86
C GLY A 184 -8.69 23.59 2.28
N ILE A 185 -9.62 22.88 2.93
CA ILE A 185 -10.05 23.12 4.32
C ILE A 185 -9.32 22.13 5.22
N VAL A 186 -8.66 22.63 6.27
CA VAL A 186 -8.05 21.76 7.29
C VAL A 186 -9.11 21.37 8.31
N SER A 187 -9.86 20.32 7.99
CA SER A 187 -10.84 19.68 8.87
C SER A 187 -10.18 18.75 9.90
N THR A 188 -10.95 18.18 10.82
CA THR A 188 -10.49 17.15 11.77
C THR A 188 -9.69 16.02 11.11
N GLN A 189 -10.14 15.52 9.95
CA GLN A 189 -9.44 14.45 9.22
C GLN A 189 -8.09 14.92 8.65
N THR A 190 -8.05 16.13 8.09
CA THR A 190 -6.81 16.71 7.56
C THR A 190 -5.82 17.01 8.70
N LEU A 191 -6.31 17.54 9.81
CA LEU A 191 -5.53 17.80 11.02
C LEU A 191 -4.93 16.51 11.59
N ALA A 192 -5.73 15.43 11.69
CA ALA A 192 -5.26 14.13 12.12
C ALA A 192 -4.14 13.59 11.22
N ALA A 193 -4.28 13.72 9.89
CA ALA A 193 -3.26 13.30 8.94
C ALA A 193 -1.96 14.12 9.06
N LEU A 194 -2.06 15.43 9.27
CA LEU A 194 -0.91 16.32 9.51
C LEU A 194 -0.20 16.00 10.84
N ASN A 195 -0.94 15.57 11.85
CA ASN A 195 -0.42 15.29 13.19
C ASN A 195 0.18 13.89 13.37
N VAL A 196 0.10 13.00 12.37
CA VAL A 196 0.91 11.77 12.37
C VAL A 196 2.38 12.16 12.46
N SER A 197 3.15 11.57 13.39
CA SER A 197 4.55 11.95 13.62
C SER A 197 5.47 11.50 12.48
N ALA A 198 6.63 12.13 12.33
CA ALA A 198 7.64 11.71 11.34
C ALA A 198 8.09 10.27 11.57
N GLY A 199 8.27 9.86 12.83
CA GLY A 199 8.61 8.48 13.18
C GLY A 199 7.52 7.48 12.81
N ASP A 200 6.24 7.86 12.93
CA ASP A 200 5.12 7.01 12.53
C ASP A 200 5.05 6.89 11.02
N ARG A 201 5.31 7.98 10.28
CA ARG A 201 5.44 7.94 8.81
C ARG A 201 6.58 7.03 8.37
N VAL A 202 7.73 7.06 9.05
CA VAL A 202 8.84 6.12 8.81
C VAL A 202 8.38 4.67 8.97
N ARG A 203 7.67 4.34 10.05
CA ARG A 203 7.14 2.97 10.26
C ARG A 203 6.12 2.58 9.20
N GLN A 204 5.24 3.50 8.79
CA GLN A 204 4.28 3.27 7.70
C GLN A 204 4.99 3.00 6.37
N ILE A 205 6.05 3.75 6.04
CA ILE A 205 6.83 3.53 4.82
C ILE A 205 7.51 2.16 4.86
N MET A 206 8.17 1.80 5.97
CA MET A 206 8.79 0.49 6.15
C MET A 206 7.79 -0.66 6.00
N ALA A 207 6.59 -0.52 6.57
CA ALA A 207 5.52 -1.52 6.41
C ALA A 207 5.02 -1.64 4.97
N ASN A 208 4.95 -0.55 4.21
CA ASN A 208 4.58 -0.61 2.80
C ASN A 208 5.71 -1.15 1.93
N MET A 209 6.98 -0.89 2.25
CA MET A 209 8.11 -1.55 1.58
C MET A 209 8.04 -3.07 1.79
N GLU A 210 7.70 -3.52 3.00
CA GLU A 210 7.47 -4.95 3.26
C GLU A 210 6.36 -5.52 2.37
N ARG A 211 5.20 -4.85 2.27
CA ARG A 211 4.08 -5.27 1.40
C ARG A 211 4.45 -5.37 -0.07
N TRP A 212 5.31 -4.47 -0.57
CA TRP A 212 5.80 -4.53 -1.95
C TRP A 212 6.64 -5.79 -2.22
N ARG A 213 7.32 -6.33 -1.22
CA ARG A 213 8.10 -7.58 -1.37
C ARG A 213 7.24 -8.81 -1.48
N TRP A 214 5.98 -8.73 -1.05
CA TRP A 214 5.05 -9.83 -1.19
C TRP A 214 4.54 -9.96 -2.63
N LEU A 215 4.60 -8.87 -3.42
CA LEU A 215 4.18 -8.87 -4.82
C LEU A 215 5.11 -9.75 -5.67
N PRO A 216 4.60 -10.36 -6.75
CA PRO A 216 5.44 -11.02 -7.74
C PRO A 216 6.54 -10.09 -8.26
N GLN A 217 7.75 -10.65 -8.44
CA GLN A 217 8.89 -9.91 -8.98
C GLN A 217 8.67 -9.50 -10.44
N ASP A 218 7.90 -10.30 -11.18
CA ASP A 218 7.46 -10.00 -12.54
C ASP A 218 5.93 -9.83 -12.57
N LEU A 219 5.50 -8.57 -12.69
CA LEU A 219 4.11 -8.17 -12.78
C LEU A 219 3.73 -8.07 -14.27
N PRO A 220 2.54 -8.54 -14.67
CA PRO A 220 2.07 -8.38 -16.03
C PRO A 220 2.13 -6.91 -16.46
N ARG A 221 2.62 -6.68 -17.69
CA ARG A 221 2.73 -5.35 -18.28
C ARG A 221 1.38 -4.64 -18.22
N ASP A 222 0.35 -5.24 -18.79
CA ASP A 222 -1.02 -4.75 -18.73
C ASP A 222 -1.72 -5.35 -17.51
N ARG A 223 -2.05 -4.50 -16.54
CA ARG A 223 -2.68 -4.97 -15.29
C ARG A 223 -3.58 -3.94 -14.65
N ILE A 224 -4.46 -4.44 -13.80
CA ILE A 224 -5.24 -3.64 -12.87
C ILE A 224 -4.67 -3.83 -11.47
N GLN A 225 -4.39 -2.74 -10.77
CA GLN A 225 -4.08 -2.78 -9.34
C GLN A 225 -5.15 -2.02 -8.56
N VAL A 226 -5.68 -2.65 -7.53
CA VAL A 226 -6.61 -2.02 -6.59
C VAL A 226 -5.86 -1.78 -5.29
N ASN A 227 -5.56 -0.51 -5.01
CA ASN A 227 -5.04 -0.11 -3.70
C ASN A 227 -6.21 -0.04 -2.73
N ILE A 228 -6.38 -1.11 -1.95
CA ILE A 228 -7.52 -1.28 -1.03
C ILE A 228 -7.59 -0.13 -0.01
N ALA A 229 -6.45 0.21 0.60
CA ALA A 229 -6.38 1.25 1.63
C ALA A 229 -6.66 2.66 1.08
N ALA A 230 -6.35 2.90 -0.20
CA ALA A 230 -6.65 4.16 -0.87
C ALA A 230 -8.04 4.19 -1.53
N ALA A 231 -8.71 3.03 -1.65
CA ALA A 231 -9.93 2.85 -2.43
C ALA A 231 -9.77 3.39 -3.87
N VAL A 232 -8.66 3.05 -4.52
CA VAL A 232 -8.33 3.46 -5.90
C VAL A 232 -8.00 2.23 -6.74
N LEU A 233 -8.62 2.16 -7.92
CA LEU A 233 -8.26 1.23 -8.98
C LEU A 233 -7.43 1.98 -10.02
N THR A 234 -6.32 1.39 -10.44
CA THR A 234 -5.45 1.93 -11.49
C THR A 234 -5.15 0.85 -12.52
N VAL A 235 -5.26 1.22 -13.80
CA VAL A 235 -4.80 0.44 -14.95
C VAL A 235 -3.37 0.86 -15.26
N PHE A 236 -2.49 -0.12 -15.46
CA PHE A 236 -1.08 0.07 -15.74
C PHE A 236 -0.71 -0.50 -17.12
N ASP A 237 0.17 0.20 -17.83
CA ASP A 237 1.02 -0.31 -18.91
C ASP A 237 2.48 -0.29 -18.41
N GLY A 238 3.03 -1.46 -18.14
CA GLY A 238 4.33 -1.60 -17.47
C GLY A 238 4.25 -0.96 -16.08
N ASP A 239 5.14 -0.04 -15.75
CA ASP A 239 5.09 0.68 -14.48
C ASP A 239 4.39 2.05 -14.57
N THR A 240 3.72 2.32 -15.70
CA THR A 240 3.06 3.61 -15.97
C THR A 240 1.55 3.50 -15.71
N PRO A 241 0.97 4.32 -14.82
CA PRO A 241 -0.47 4.40 -14.65
C PRO A 241 -1.10 5.09 -15.86
N VAL A 242 -1.99 4.41 -16.57
CA VAL A 242 -2.67 4.94 -17.78
C VAL A 242 -4.10 5.38 -17.51
N GLN A 243 -4.75 4.83 -16.47
CA GLN A 243 -6.07 5.24 -16.03
C GLN A 243 -6.24 4.99 -14.53
N SER A 244 -6.92 5.89 -13.83
CA SER A 244 -7.27 5.69 -12.42
C SER A 244 -8.72 6.08 -12.16
N MET A 245 -9.35 5.40 -11.21
CA MET A 245 -10.68 5.70 -10.73
C MET A 245 -10.84 5.35 -9.26
N ARG A 246 -11.83 5.96 -8.60
CA ARG A 246 -12.22 5.55 -7.24
C ARG A 246 -12.84 4.16 -7.30
N ALA A 247 -12.55 3.37 -6.28
CA ALA A 247 -13.16 2.08 -6.01
C ALA A 247 -13.91 2.14 -4.68
N VAL A 248 -14.72 1.13 -4.40
CA VAL A 248 -15.30 0.88 -3.08
C VAL A 248 -14.76 -0.47 -2.62
N THR A 249 -14.29 -0.52 -1.38
CA THR A 249 -13.69 -1.72 -0.79
C THR A 249 -14.51 -2.17 0.40
N GLY A 250 -14.20 -3.37 0.89
CA GLY A 250 -14.80 -3.94 2.09
C GLY A 250 -14.66 -3.02 3.30
N ARG A 251 -15.67 -3.04 4.17
CA ARG A 251 -15.67 -2.34 5.46
C ARG A 251 -14.92 -3.18 6.52
N PRO A 252 -14.52 -2.62 7.66
CA PRO A 252 -13.98 -3.41 8.77
C PRO A 252 -14.91 -4.56 9.17
N GLY A 253 -14.35 -5.77 9.27
CA GLY A 253 -15.06 -7.04 9.50
C GLY A 253 -15.56 -7.77 8.23
N ASP A 254 -15.54 -7.09 7.09
CA ASP A 254 -15.86 -7.63 5.75
C ASP A 254 -14.76 -7.18 4.75
N GLU A 255 -13.49 -7.32 5.14
CA GLU A 255 -12.33 -6.79 4.41
C GLU A 255 -12.22 -7.36 2.99
N THR A 256 -11.78 -6.52 2.04
CA THR A 256 -11.35 -7.01 0.72
C THR A 256 -10.02 -7.75 0.87
N PRO A 257 -9.92 -9.01 0.43
CA PRO A 257 -8.69 -9.79 0.54
C PRO A 257 -7.58 -9.23 -0.37
N MET A 258 -6.33 -9.34 0.08
CA MET A 258 -5.16 -9.06 -0.76
C MET A 258 -4.86 -10.31 -1.61
N LEU A 259 -4.92 -10.20 -2.93
CA LEU A 259 -4.69 -11.31 -3.84
C LEU A 259 -4.14 -10.84 -5.19
N SER A 260 -3.67 -11.79 -6.00
CA SER A 260 -3.36 -11.61 -7.42
C SER A 260 -4.11 -12.66 -8.23
N SER A 261 -4.70 -12.26 -9.36
CA SER A 261 -5.43 -13.16 -10.25
C SER A 261 -5.53 -12.57 -11.67
N THR A 262 -6.06 -13.36 -12.60
CA THR A 262 -6.30 -12.95 -13.99
C THR A 262 -7.80 -12.86 -14.25
N ILE A 263 -8.24 -11.73 -14.80
CA ILE A 263 -9.62 -11.55 -15.28
C ILE A 263 -9.81 -12.44 -16.50
N HIS A 264 -10.74 -13.38 -16.42
CA HIS A 264 -11.03 -14.34 -17.50
C HIS A 264 -12.42 -14.13 -18.14
N SER A 265 -13.26 -13.26 -17.56
CA SER A 265 -14.57 -12.95 -18.11
C SER A 265 -15.03 -11.56 -17.72
N ILE A 266 -15.72 -10.90 -18.66
CA ILE A 266 -16.44 -9.65 -18.44
C ILE A 266 -17.91 -9.93 -18.76
N VAL A 267 -18.78 -9.79 -17.76
CA VAL A 267 -20.21 -9.99 -17.91
C VAL A 267 -20.89 -8.63 -18.01
N ILE A 268 -21.54 -8.39 -19.15
CA ILE A 268 -22.31 -7.18 -19.42
C ILE A 268 -23.74 -7.40 -18.95
N ASN A 269 -24.30 -6.41 -18.23
CA ASN A 269 -25.61 -6.48 -17.58
C ASN A 269 -25.75 -7.75 -16.71
N PRO A 270 -24.87 -7.94 -15.71
CA PRO A 270 -24.85 -9.15 -14.92
C PRO A 270 -26.10 -9.27 -14.04
N PRO A 271 -26.74 -10.45 -13.95
CA PRO A 271 -27.59 -10.76 -12.82
C PRO A 271 -26.73 -10.88 -11.56
N TRP A 272 -27.28 -10.55 -10.40
CA TRP A 272 -26.59 -10.72 -9.12
C TRP A 272 -27.12 -11.94 -8.38
N ASN A 273 -26.32 -13.01 -8.35
CA ASN A 273 -26.56 -14.12 -7.44
C ASN A 273 -26.12 -13.69 -6.03
N VAL A 274 -27.08 -13.44 -5.15
CA VAL A 274 -26.81 -12.87 -3.83
C VAL A 274 -26.13 -13.92 -2.94
N PRO A 275 -24.97 -13.60 -2.34
CA PRO A 275 -24.34 -14.48 -1.35
C PRO A 275 -25.28 -14.83 -0.20
N THR A 276 -25.22 -16.07 0.28
CA THR A 276 -26.09 -16.59 1.35
C THR A 276 -26.06 -15.72 2.62
N SER A 277 -24.90 -15.16 2.96
CA SER A 277 -24.74 -14.26 4.10
C SER A 277 -25.56 -12.98 3.93
N ILE A 278 -25.49 -12.33 2.77
CA ILE A 278 -26.24 -11.09 2.46
C ILE A 278 -27.74 -11.40 2.36
N ALA A 279 -28.10 -12.50 1.71
CA ALA A 279 -29.49 -12.94 1.61
C ALA A 279 -30.11 -13.08 3.01
N THR A 280 -29.44 -13.79 3.92
CA THR A 280 -29.92 -14.08 5.27
C THR A 280 -29.88 -12.85 6.19
N LYS A 281 -28.79 -12.09 6.18
CA LYS A 281 -28.55 -10.99 7.13
C LYS A 281 -29.22 -9.68 6.71
N GLU A 282 -29.45 -9.47 5.41
CA GLU A 282 -29.89 -8.17 4.91
C GLU A 282 -31.19 -8.23 4.10
N LEU A 283 -31.29 -9.12 3.12
CA LEU A 283 -32.41 -9.08 2.16
C LEU A 283 -33.69 -9.72 2.71
N TRP A 284 -33.60 -10.90 3.33
CA TRP A 284 -34.76 -11.53 3.97
C TRP A 284 -35.38 -10.67 5.10
N PRO A 285 -34.60 -10.02 5.98
CA PRO A 285 -35.15 -9.04 6.92
C PRO A 285 -35.91 -7.90 6.25
N LYS A 286 -35.41 -7.36 5.12
CA LYS A 286 -36.08 -6.28 4.37
C LYS A 286 -37.41 -6.73 3.76
N GLU A 287 -37.46 -7.94 3.21
CA GLU A 287 -38.71 -8.51 2.69
C GLU A 287 -39.74 -8.75 3.80
N ARG A 288 -39.31 -9.31 4.95
CA ARG A 288 -40.20 -9.51 6.10
C ARG A 288 -40.76 -8.20 6.66
N ALA A 289 -39.91 -7.16 6.74
CA ALA A 289 -40.32 -5.86 7.23
C ALA A 289 -41.25 -5.14 6.25
N ASN A 290 -41.03 -5.29 4.94
CA ASN A 290 -41.79 -4.59 3.90
C ASN A 290 -42.14 -5.52 2.73
N PRO A 291 -43.20 -6.36 2.86
CA PRO A 291 -43.59 -7.33 1.85
C PRO A 291 -43.65 -6.75 0.42
N GLY A 292 -43.15 -7.51 -0.55
CA GLY A 292 -42.99 -7.09 -1.94
C GLY A 292 -41.73 -6.28 -2.22
N TYR A 293 -40.81 -6.15 -1.25
CA TYR A 293 -39.51 -5.52 -1.44
C TYR A 293 -38.73 -6.22 -2.57
N PHE A 294 -38.72 -7.55 -2.61
CA PHE A 294 -38.08 -8.32 -3.67
C PHE A 294 -38.62 -7.97 -5.04
N LYS A 295 -39.96 -7.95 -5.20
CA LYS A 295 -40.59 -7.57 -6.48
C LYS A 295 -40.20 -6.15 -6.91
N ARG A 296 -40.23 -5.18 -5.99
CA ARG A 296 -39.87 -3.78 -6.26
C ARG A 296 -38.39 -3.60 -6.63
N ASN A 297 -37.51 -4.49 -6.16
CA ASN A 297 -36.07 -4.43 -6.41
C ASN A 297 -35.57 -5.48 -7.43
N GLY A 298 -36.48 -6.14 -8.15
CA GLY A 298 -36.14 -7.14 -9.17
C GLY A 298 -35.45 -8.39 -8.63
N ILE A 299 -35.70 -8.77 -7.38
CA ILE A 299 -35.13 -9.96 -6.73
C ILE A 299 -36.09 -11.13 -6.91
N LYS A 300 -35.56 -12.26 -7.36
CA LYS A 300 -36.27 -13.54 -7.48
C LYS A 300 -35.72 -14.56 -6.50
N VAL A 301 -36.61 -15.39 -5.97
CA VAL A 301 -36.24 -16.58 -5.19
C VAL A 301 -36.07 -17.75 -6.15
N ILE A 302 -34.92 -18.41 -6.10
CA ILE A 302 -34.56 -19.58 -6.90
C ILE A 302 -34.38 -20.76 -5.94
N ASP A 303 -34.97 -21.91 -6.27
CA ASP A 303 -34.93 -23.15 -5.48
C ASP A 303 -35.32 -22.93 -4.01
N GLY A 304 -36.30 -22.07 -3.77
CA GLY A 304 -36.88 -21.78 -2.46
C GLY A 304 -36.00 -20.94 -1.50
N THR A 305 -34.69 -20.80 -1.74
CA THR A 305 -33.77 -20.19 -0.77
C THR A 305 -32.76 -19.21 -1.37
N ARG A 306 -32.32 -19.42 -2.62
CA ARG A 306 -31.30 -18.57 -3.26
C ARG A 306 -31.95 -17.31 -3.80
N LEU A 307 -31.31 -16.16 -3.61
CA LEU A 307 -31.80 -14.90 -4.15
C LEU A 307 -30.97 -14.51 -5.38
N GLN A 308 -31.65 -14.08 -6.44
CA GLN A 308 -31.02 -13.49 -7.61
C GLN A 308 -31.68 -12.16 -7.94
N GLN A 309 -30.91 -11.08 -7.96
CA GLN A 309 -31.37 -9.82 -8.53
C GLN A 309 -31.19 -9.85 -10.05
N GLN A 310 -32.23 -9.46 -10.78
CA GLN A 310 -32.16 -9.30 -12.22
C GLN A 310 -31.24 -8.13 -12.59
N ALA A 311 -30.65 -8.22 -13.79
CA ALA A 311 -29.92 -7.10 -14.36
C ALA A 311 -30.86 -5.90 -14.63
N GLY A 312 -30.33 -4.69 -14.51
CA GLY A 312 -31.06 -3.45 -14.73
C GLY A 312 -30.35 -2.26 -14.07
N ASP A 313 -30.92 -1.06 -14.22
CA ASP A 313 -30.30 0.19 -13.74
C ASP A 313 -30.17 0.27 -12.21
N GLN A 314 -30.88 -0.57 -11.47
CA GLN A 314 -30.83 -0.66 -10.01
C GLN A 314 -30.14 -1.95 -9.52
N SER A 315 -29.48 -2.69 -10.42
CA SER A 315 -28.72 -3.89 -10.07
C SER A 315 -27.56 -3.51 -9.16
N ALA A 316 -27.37 -4.23 -8.05
CA ALA A 316 -26.26 -3.98 -7.13
C ALA A 316 -24.87 -4.16 -7.78
N LEU A 317 -24.78 -4.93 -8.86
CA LEU A 317 -23.56 -5.12 -9.65
C LEU A 317 -23.40 -4.13 -10.81
N GLY A 318 -24.32 -3.17 -10.96
CA GLY A 318 -24.32 -2.21 -12.05
C GLY A 318 -24.38 -2.91 -13.42
N ARG A 319 -23.62 -2.37 -14.39
CA ARG A 319 -23.63 -2.84 -15.79
C ARG A 319 -22.48 -3.76 -16.17
N PHE A 320 -21.44 -3.85 -15.35
CA PHE A 320 -20.25 -4.64 -15.65
C PHE A 320 -19.80 -5.42 -14.43
N LYS A 321 -19.44 -6.68 -14.65
CA LYS A 321 -18.78 -7.53 -13.66
C LYS A 321 -17.56 -8.17 -14.31
N PHE A 322 -16.43 -8.12 -13.61
CA PHE A 322 -15.16 -8.71 -14.03
C PHE A 322 -14.86 -9.89 -13.12
N ASP A 323 -14.87 -11.07 -13.71
CA ASP A 323 -14.63 -12.33 -13.01
C ASP A 323 -13.17 -12.76 -13.13
N PHE A 324 -12.63 -13.19 -11.99
CA PHE A 324 -11.28 -13.73 -11.86
C PHE A 324 -11.27 -14.85 -10.82
N ALA A 325 -10.40 -15.83 -11.00
CA ALA A 325 -10.30 -16.98 -10.11
C ALA A 325 -9.79 -16.57 -8.73
N ASN A 326 -10.48 -16.94 -7.65
CA ASN A 326 -10.04 -16.70 -6.28
C ASN A 326 -10.80 -17.56 -5.27
N ASP A 327 -10.19 -17.82 -4.12
CA ASP A 327 -10.76 -18.61 -3.02
C ASP A 327 -11.66 -17.79 -2.08
N TYR A 328 -11.89 -16.51 -2.38
CA TYR A 328 -12.56 -15.56 -1.51
C TYR A 328 -13.96 -15.18 -1.99
N SER A 329 -14.41 -15.71 -3.13
CA SER A 329 -15.69 -15.37 -3.77
C SER A 329 -15.86 -13.87 -4.06
N VAL A 330 -14.77 -13.16 -4.35
CA VAL A 330 -14.77 -11.74 -4.71
C VAL A 330 -14.67 -11.52 -6.22
N TYR A 331 -15.12 -10.36 -6.69
CA TYR A 331 -15.05 -9.93 -8.09
C TYR A 331 -15.05 -8.39 -8.14
N LEU A 332 -14.68 -7.79 -9.29
CA LEU A 332 -14.85 -6.35 -9.50
C LEU A 332 -16.18 -6.11 -10.22
N HIS A 333 -16.90 -5.06 -9.85
CA HIS A 333 -18.17 -4.73 -10.48
C HIS A 333 -18.44 -3.22 -10.49
N ASP A 334 -19.35 -2.81 -11.36
CA ASP A 334 -19.92 -1.46 -11.41
C ASP A 334 -20.94 -1.26 -10.27
N THR A 335 -21.37 -0.03 -10.04
CA THR A 335 -22.39 0.30 -9.03
C THR A 335 -23.45 1.23 -9.63
N PRO A 336 -24.73 1.06 -9.30
CA PRO A 336 -25.78 1.98 -9.71
C PRO A 336 -25.64 3.35 -9.04
N SER A 337 -25.02 3.38 -7.85
CA SER A 337 -24.76 4.60 -7.08
C SER A 337 -23.36 5.12 -7.38
N ARG A 338 -23.28 6.13 -8.25
CA ARG A 338 -22.04 6.85 -8.58
C ARG A 338 -22.10 8.24 -7.92
N ALA A 339 -21.56 8.35 -6.72
CA ALA A 339 -21.52 9.60 -5.94
C ALA A 339 -20.17 10.31 -6.09
#